data_AF-A0A5E7IG01-F1
#
_entry.id   AF-A0A5E7IG01-F1
#
_cell.length_a   1.000
_cell.length_b   1.000
_cell.length_c   1.000
_cell.angle_alpha   90.00
_cell.angle_beta   90.00
_cell.angle_gamma   90.00
#
_symmetry.space_group_name_H-M   'P 1'
#
loop_
_entity.id
_entity.type
_entity.pdbx_description
1 polymer ?
#
loop_
_entity_poly.entity_id
_entity_poly.type
_entity_poly.pdbx_seq_one_letter_code
_entity_poly.pdbx_strand_id
1 'polypeptide(L)'
;MSIDELRVHVPETEILGRDGHHFVIVLDEHIPEPWKNRFEEASTGSTRLRQGCYASDWHHFLRQWAREMKHVEAHRTTTLDIS
;
A
#
# COMPACT_ATOMS: atom_id res chain seq x y z
N MET A 1 -3.03 -12.71 -2.79
CA MET A 1 -3.73 -11.90 -1.78
C MET A 1 -4.34 -10.67 -2.45
N SER A 2 -5.63 -10.45 -2.26
CA SER A 2 -6.38 -9.27 -2.70
C SER A 2 -6.10 -8.07 -1.78
N ILE A 3 -6.55 -6.87 -2.18
CA ILE A 3 -6.42 -5.66 -1.36
C ILE A 3 -7.22 -5.76 -0.05
N ASP A 4 -8.41 -6.36 -0.09
CA ASP A 4 -9.23 -6.49 1.12
C ASP A 4 -8.63 -7.51 2.09
N GLU A 5 -8.03 -8.59 1.58
CA GLU A 5 -7.26 -9.52 2.40
C GLU A 5 -6.04 -8.84 3.05
N LEU A 6 -5.34 -7.96 2.32
CA LEU A 6 -4.20 -7.21 2.88
C LEU A 6 -4.60 -6.29 4.04
N ARG A 7 -5.75 -5.63 3.96
CA ARG A 7 -6.22 -4.74 5.04
C ARG A 7 -6.47 -5.48 6.34
N VAL A 8 -6.86 -6.75 6.25
CA VAL A 8 -7.06 -7.61 7.42
C VAL A 8 -5.75 -8.21 7.89
N HIS A 9 -4.85 -8.54 6.96
CA HIS A 9 -3.61 -9.26 7.25
C HIS A 9 -2.47 -8.35 7.77
N VAL A 10 -2.42 -7.10 7.31
CA VAL A 10 -1.36 -6.15 7.65
C VAL A 10 -1.83 -5.29 8.82
N PRO A 11 -1.35 -5.54 10.05
CA PRO A 11 -1.82 -4.82 11.23
C PRO A 11 -1.22 -3.41 11.28
N GLU A 12 -2.03 -2.51 11.82
CA GLU A 12 -1.60 -1.16 12.19
C GLU A 12 -1.07 -1.14 13.61
N THR A 13 -0.01 -0.37 13.84
CA THR A 13 0.60 -0.18 15.15
C THR A 13 0.59 1.31 15.48
N GLU A 14 -0.05 1.66 16.59
CA GLU A 14 0.01 3.00 17.14
C GLU A 14 1.34 3.23 17.88
N ILE A 15 1.97 4.37 17.62
CA ILE A 15 3.22 4.78 18.26
C ILE A 15 3.06 6.17 18.85
N LEU A 16 3.55 6.32 20.08
CA LEU A 16 3.72 7.60 20.75
C LEU A 16 5.08 8.20 20.39
N GLY A 17 5.07 9.33 19.70
CA GLY A 17 6.24 10.15 19.40
C GLY A 17 6.86 10.76 20.66
N ARG A 18 8.13 11.16 20.57
CA ARG A 18 8.84 11.81 21.69
C ARG A 18 8.27 13.19 22.04
N ASP A 19 7.59 13.81 21.08
CA ASP A 19 6.85 15.06 21.20
C ASP A 19 5.44 14.89 21.79
N GLY A 20 5.02 13.65 22.09
CA GLY A 20 3.70 13.33 22.60
C GLY A 20 2.63 13.16 21.51
N HIS A 21 3.00 13.23 20.23
CA HIS A 21 2.06 13.02 19.14
C HIS A 21 1.93 11.53 18.81
N HIS A 22 0.70 11.07 18.64
CA HIS A 22 0.39 9.72 18.21
C HIS A 22 0.40 9.62 16.69
N PHE A 23 1.00 8.56 16.17
CA PHE A 23 0.92 8.23 14.75
C PHE A 23 0.80 6.71 14.56
N VAL A 24 0.19 6.32 13.46
CA VAL A 24 -0.10 4.91 13.15
C VAL A 24 0.80 4.47 12.01
N ILE A 25 1.43 3.31 12.19
CA ILE A 25 2.36 2.75 11.22
C ILE A 25 1.99 1.33 10.82
N VAL A 26 2.53 0.92 9.69
CA VAL A 26 2.57 -0.47 9.24
C VAL A 26 4.03 -0.91 9.26
N LEU A 27 4.32 -2.04 9.90
CA LEU A 27 5.67 -2.61 9.92
C LEU A 27 5.97 -3.38 8.63
N ASP A 28 7.19 -3.22 8.12
CA ASP A 28 7.63 -3.86 6.87
C ASP A 28 7.64 -5.39 6.93
N GLU A 29 7.80 -5.96 8.13
CA GLU A 29 7.78 -7.41 8.33
C GLU A 29 6.38 -8.01 8.19
N HIS A 30 5.34 -7.19 8.35
CA HIS A 30 3.96 -7.63 8.22
C HIS A 30 3.41 -7.49 6.80
N ILE A 31 4.08 -6.76 5.91
CA ILE A 31 3.64 -6.61 4.53
C ILE A 31 4.10 -7.85 3.74
N PRO A 32 3.18 -8.69 3.23
CA PRO A 32 3.55 -9.89 2.51
C PRO A 32 4.05 -9.55 1.10
N GLU A 33 4.97 -10.38 0.58
CA GLU A 33 5.34 -10.31 -0.83
C GLU A 33 4.18 -10.77 -1.73
N PRO A 34 4.00 -10.19 -2.94
CA PRO A 34 4.84 -9.18 -3.59
C PRO A 34 4.49 -7.72 -3.23
N TRP A 35 3.59 -7.50 -2.28
CA TRP A 35 3.04 -6.18 -2.00
C TRP A 35 4.02 -5.23 -1.33
N LYS A 36 4.95 -5.78 -0.56
CA LYS A 36 6.06 -5.02 0.00
C LYS A 36 6.91 -4.39 -1.10
N ASN A 37 7.42 -5.20 -2.03
CA ASN A 37 8.21 -4.68 -3.16
C ASN A 37 7.45 -3.63 -3.98
N ARG A 38 6.17 -3.89 -4.31
CA ARG A 38 5.34 -2.93 -5.05
C ARG A 38 5.18 -1.61 -4.30
N PHE A 39 4.99 -1.67 -2.99
CA PHE A 39 4.87 -0.47 -2.17
C PHE A 39 6.19 0.28 -2.10
N GLU A 40 7.32 -0.41 -1.91
CA GLU A 40 8.66 0.19 -1.89
C GLU A 40 8.96 0.93 -3.20
N GLU A 41 8.68 0.30 -4.35
CA GLU A 41 8.83 0.94 -5.67
C GLU A 41 7.95 2.20 -5.78
N ALA A 42 6.66 2.10 -5.46
CA ALA A 42 5.70 3.19 -5.57
C ALA A 42 5.93 4.33 -4.56
N SER A 43 6.60 4.06 -3.43
CA SER A 43 6.88 5.03 -2.36
C SER A 43 8.32 5.54 -2.36
N THR A 44 9.05 5.34 -3.46
CA THR A 44 10.42 5.83 -3.61
C THR A 44 10.50 7.33 -3.32
N GLY A 45 11.31 7.72 -2.32
CA GLY A 45 11.49 9.11 -1.90
C GLY A 45 10.51 9.61 -0.83
N SER A 46 9.52 8.80 -0.42
CA SER A 46 8.65 9.13 0.71
C SER A 46 9.41 9.09 2.04
N THR A 47 9.03 9.99 2.96
CA THR A 47 9.54 9.95 4.34
C THR A 47 8.87 8.80 5.08
N ARG A 48 9.66 7.96 5.75
CA ARG A 48 9.18 6.78 6.49
C ARG A 48 10.07 6.48 7.69
N LEU A 49 9.62 5.56 8.54
CA LEU A 49 10.43 5.05 9.65
C LEU A 49 11.36 3.94 9.16
N ARG A 50 12.35 3.61 10.00
CA ARG A 50 13.29 2.52 9.70
C ARG A 50 12.60 1.15 9.63
N GLN A 51 11.58 0.94 10.45
CA GLN A 51 10.89 -0.34 10.59
C GLN A 51 9.58 -0.44 9.79
N GLY A 52 9.16 0.63 9.14
CA GLY A 52 7.84 0.69 8.54
C GLY A 52 7.49 2.03 7.92
N CYS A 53 6.25 2.14 7.46
CA CYS A 53 5.69 3.33 6.84
C CYS A 53 4.47 3.83 7.62
N TYR A 54 4.05 5.07 7.34
CA TYR A 54 2.79 5.55 7.90
C TYR A 54 1.62 4.76 7.32
N ALA A 55 0.67 4.38 8.16
CA ALA A 55 -0.51 3.63 7.73
C ALA A 55 -1.33 4.42 6.67
N SER A 56 -1.29 5.76 6.72
CA SER A 56 -1.87 6.63 5.69
C SER A 56 -1.28 6.40 4.31
N ASP A 57 0.04 6.21 4.22
CA ASP A 57 0.77 6.03 2.95
C ASP A 57 0.48 4.64 2.39
N TRP A 58 0.50 3.62 3.25
CA TRP A 58 0.08 2.26 2.90
C TRP A 58 -1.36 2.25 2.35
N HIS A 59 -2.29 2.90 3.04
CA HIS A 59 -3.66 3.02 2.57
C HIS A 59 -3.81 3.79 1.27
N HIS A 60 -2.99 4.84 1.08
CA HIS A 60 -2.97 5.59 -0.17
C HIS A 60 -2.55 4.67 -1.32
N PHE A 61 -1.44 3.95 -1.16
CA PHE A 61 -0.95 2.99 -2.14
C PHE A 61 -2.01 1.96 -2.52
N LEU A 62 -2.66 1.30 -1.54
CA LEU A 62 -3.70 0.30 -1.83
C LEU A 62 -4.86 0.88 -2.65
N ARG A 63 -5.29 2.10 -2.34
CA ARG A 63 -6.35 2.77 -3.11
C ARG A 63 -5.91 3.10 -4.53
N GLN A 64 -4.68 3.57 -4.73
CA GLN A 64 -4.19 3.88 -6.07
C GLN A 64 -4.01 2.62 -6.91
N TRP A 65 -3.42 1.57 -6.34
CA TRP A 65 -3.26 0.28 -7.00
C TRP A 65 -4.61 -0.27 -7.49
N ALA A 66 -5.65 -0.21 -6.63
CA ALA A 66 -7.00 -0.64 -7.02
C ALA A 66 -7.55 0.14 -8.23
N ARG A 67 -7.26 1.44 -8.31
CA ARG A 67 -7.70 2.30 -9.42
C ARG A 67 -6.92 2.01 -10.69
N GLU A 68 -5.61 1.88 -10.60
CA GLU A 68 -4.74 1.54 -11.73
C GLU A 68 -5.10 0.19 -12.34
N MET A 69 -5.33 -0.83 -11.50
CA MET A 69 -5.75 -2.15 -12.00
C MET A 69 -7.10 -2.12 -12.71
N LYS A 70 -8.04 -1.26 -12.27
CA LYS A 70 -9.30 -1.03 -13.01
C LYS A 70 -9.06 -0.40 -14.38
N HIS A 71 -8.14 0.56 -14.48
CA HIS A 71 -7.77 1.15 -15.77
C HIS A 71 -7.10 0.13 -16.70
N VAL A 72 -6.17 -0.67 -16.17
CA VAL A 72 -5.51 -1.75 -16.93
C VAL A 72 -6.54 -2.74 -17.48
N GLU A 73 -7.53 -3.13 -16.67
CA GLU A 73 -8.60 -4.04 -17.11
C GLU A 73 -9.50 -3.41 -18.19
N ALA A 74 -9.84 -2.12 -18.05
CA ALA A 74 -10.59 -1.39 -19.06
C ALA A 74 -9.84 -1.34 -20.41
N HIS A 75 -8.54 -1.09 -20.38
CA HIS A 75 -7.71 -1.11 -21.59
C HIS A 75 -7.64 -2.51 -22.23
N ARG A 76 -7.51 -3.57 -21.42
CA ARG A 76 -7.49 -4.95 -21.93
C ARG A 76 -8.81 -5.33 -22.63
N THR A 77 -9.93 -4.97 -22.03
CA THR A 77 -11.27 -5.21 -22.63
C THR A 77 -11.45 -4.40 -23.90
N THR A 78 -10.93 -3.16 -23.94
CA THR A 78 -11.00 -2.29 -25.13
C THR A 78 -10.13 -2.80 -26.27
N THR A 79 -8.95 -3.37 -25.99
CA THR A 79 -8.07 -3.96 -27.02
C THR A 79 -8.66 -5.22 -27.67
N LEU A 80 -9.50 -5.98 -26.95
CA LEU A 80 -10.16 -7.19 -27.45
C LEU A 80 -11.38 -6.89 -28.35
N ASP A 81 -11.94 -5.69 -28.31
CA ASP A 81 -13.09 -5.28 -29.14
C ASP A 81 -12.68 -4.72 -30.53
N ILE A 82 -11.37 -4.55 -30.75
CA ILE A 82 -10.79 -3.99 -32.00
C ILE A 82 -10.04 -5.07 -32.82
N SER A 83 -10.17 -6.36 -32.46
CA SER A 83 -9.54 -7.49 -33.18
C SER A 83 -10.55 -8.37 -33.89
#